data_AF-A0A2N5G331-F1
#
_entry.id   AF-A0A2N5G331-F1
#
_cell.length_a   1.000
_cell.length_b   1.000
_cell.length_c   1.000
_cell.angle_alpha   90.00
_cell.angle_beta   90.00
_cell.angle_gamma   90.00
#
_symmetry.space_group_name_H-M   'P 1'
#
loop_
_entity.id
_entity.type
_entity.pdbx_description
1 polymer ?
#
loop_
_entity_poly.entity_id
_entity_poly.type
_entity_poly.pdbx_seq_one_letter_code
_entity_poly.pdbx_strand_id
1 'polypeptide(L)'
;MSFRKKQFLGFGIIMLFVAAILFLTVYFMNGMRSNLREITEDRYEKVKTAGEIRQGFTQSDQVILQLINSEKAADAESKERIEENRNAILQGIAFLEDRLNREEARDLLTQIQIEYSALINTEDDLIRALDGDVPAADLR
;
A
#
# COMPACT_ATOMS: atom_id res chain seq x y z
N MET A 1 -36.09 53.08 -26.68
CA MET A 1 -36.08 51.63 -26.37
C MET A 1 -37.19 51.33 -25.36
N SER A 2 -38.25 50.62 -25.77
CA SER A 2 -39.35 50.20 -24.88
C SER A 2 -38.81 49.43 -23.67
N PHE A 3 -39.39 49.68 -22.48
CA PHE A 3 -38.99 49.10 -21.20
C PHE A 3 -38.88 47.55 -21.25
N ARG A 4 -39.77 46.90 -22.01
CA ARG A 4 -39.75 45.44 -22.23
C ARG A 4 -38.49 44.94 -22.94
N LYS A 5 -37.93 45.70 -23.90
CA LYS A 5 -36.71 45.30 -24.61
C LYS A 5 -35.48 45.35 -23.69
N LYS A 6 -35.44 46.28 -22.73
CA LYS A 6 -34.35 46.36 -21.74
C LYS A 6 -34.39 45.21 -20.74
N GLN A 7 -35.59 44.79 -20.31
CA GLN A 7 -35.77 43.62 -19.44
C GLN A 7 -35.33 42.32 -20.12
N PHE A 8 -35.70 42.09 -21.38
CA PHE A 8 -35.27 40.90 -22.12
C PHE A 8 -33.74 40.84 -22.29
N LEU A 9 -33.09 41.98 -22.57
CA LEU A 9 -31.65 42.04 -22.71
C LEU A 9 -30.93 41.76 -21.38
N GLY A 10 -31.40 42.37 -20.27
CA GLY A 10 -30.85 42.11 -18.94
C GLY A 10 -31.04 40.66 -18.51
N PHE A 11 -32.21 40.07 -18.77
CA PHE A 11 -32.48 38.67 -18.47
C PHE A 11 -31.60 37.71 -19.29
N GLY A 12 -31.37 38.01 -20.57
CA GLY A 12 -30.47 37.23 -21.42
C GLY A 12 -29.02 37.24 -20.92
N ILE A 13 -28.54 38.39 -20.45
CA ILE A 13 -27.20 38.51 -19.85
C ILE A 13 -27.10 37.70 -18.54
N ILE A 14 -28.11 37.77 -17.68
CA ILE A 14 -28.15 36.98 -16.45
C ILE A 14 -28.14 35.48 -16.78
N MET A 15 -28.95 35.03 -17.73
CA MET A 15 -28.95 33.64 -18.21
C MET A 15 -27.58 33.21 -18.73
N LEU A 16 -26.89 34.07 -19.48
CA LEU A 16 -25.55 33.80 -19.99
C LEU A 16 -24.54 33.63 -18.84
N PHE A 17 -24.60 34.48 -17.81
CA PHE A 17 -23.73 34.33 -16.63
C PHE A 17 -24.04 33.05 -15.84
N VAL A 18 -25.31 32.68 -15.67
CA VAL A 18 -25.69 31.42 -15.03
C VAL A 18 -25.14 30.22 -15.81
N ALA A 19 -25.27 30.22 -17.14
CA ALA A 19 -24.72 29.17 -17.99
C ALA A 19 -23.18 29.11 -17.90
N ALA A 20 -22.50 30.26 -17.86
CA ALA A 20 -21.05 30.31 -17.71
C ALA A 20 -20.59 29.76 -16.35
N ILE A 21 -21.30 30.07 -15.27
CA ILE A 21 -21.00 29.54 -13.93
C ILE A 21 -21.20 28.02 -13.88
N LEU A 22 -22.29 27.52 -14.46
CA LEU A 22 -22.52 26.08 -14.58
C LEU A 22 -21.38 25.39 -15.34
N PHE A 23 -20.97 25.95 -16.48
CA PHE A 23 -19.87 25.40 -17.26
C PHE A 23 -18.55 25.37 -16.47
N LEU A 24 -18.20 26.48 -15.81
CA LEU A 24 -17.02 26.55 -14.95
C LEU A 24 -17.08 25.52 -13.81
N THR A 25 -18.24 25.35 -13.19
CA THR A 25 -18.43 24.40 -12.08
C THR A 25 -18.17 22.97 -12.54
N VAL A 26 -18.73 22.57 -13.68
CA VAL A 26 -18.49 21.25 -14.29
C VAL A 26 -17.00 21.06 -14.63
N TYR A 27 -16.36 22.09 -15.19
CA TYR A 27 -14.93 22.06 -15.50
C TYR A 27 -14.07 21.82 -14.25
N PHE A 28 -14.33 22.55 -13.15
CA PHE A 28 -13.63 22.35 -11.88
C PHE A 28 -13.90 20.98 -11.27
N MET A 29 -15.14 20.49 -11.31
CA MET A 29 -15.51 19.16 -10.82
C MET A 29 -14.75 18.05 -11.57
N ASN A 30 -14.55 18.19 -12.88
CA ASN A 30 -13.79 17.21 -13.66
C ASN A 30 -12.31 17.18 -13.26
N GLY A 31 -11.70 18.35 -13.02
CA GLY A 31 -10.33 18.43 -12.50
C GLY A 31 -10.19 17.78 -11.12
N MET A 32 -11.12 18.08 -10.21
CA MET A 32 -11.17 17.45 -8.89
C MET A 32 -11.31 15.93 -8.96
N ARG A 33 -12.15 15.41 -9.87
CA ARG A 33 -12.34 13.97 -10.04
C ARG A 33 -11.04 13.26 -10.40
N SER A 34 -10.23 13.84 -11.29
CA SER A 34 -8.92 13.28 -11.65
C SER A 34 -7.98 13.24 -10.46
N ASN A 35 -7.92 14.33 -9.69
CA ASN A 35 -7.05 14.42 -8.51
C ASN A 35 -7.48 13.44 -7.41
N LEU A 36 -8.80 13.34 -7.16
CA LEU A 36 -9.35 12.38 -6.21
C LEU A 36 -8.98 10.95 -6.61
N ARG A 37 -9.12 10.63 -7.90
CA ARG A 37 -8.75 9.32 -8.44
C ARG A 37 -7.27 9.00 -8.21
N GLU A 38 -6.37 9.92 -8.51
CA GLU A 38 -4.94 9.75 -8.26
C GLU A 38 -4.64 9.53 -6.77
N ILE A 39 -5.30 10.27 -5.88
CA ILE A 39 -5.10 10.16 -4.44
C ILE A 39 -5.62 8.80 -3.93
N THR A 40 -6.83 8.41 -4.28
CA THR A 40 -7.50 7.24 -3.69
C THR A 40 -7.15 5.92 -4.37
N GLU A 41 -7.00 5.91 -5.69
CA GLU A 41 -6.80 4.66 -6.43
C GLU A 41 -5.30 4.34 -6.64
N ASP A 42 -4.42 5.34 -6.60
CA ASP A 42 -2.98 5.14 -6.79
C ASP A 42 -2.18 5.37 -5.51
N ARG A 43 -2.16 6.61 -5.00
CA ARG A 43 -1.30 6.96 -3.87
C ARG A 43 -1.72 6.26 -2.57
N TYR A 44 -3.01 6.19 -2.30
CA TYR A 44 -3.54 5.54 -1.10
C TYR A 44 -3.24 4.04 -1.10
N GLU A 45 -3.48 3.33 -2.21
CA GLU A 45 -3.19 1.90 -2.31
C GLU A 45 -1.71 1.61 -2.08
N LYS A 46 -0.79 2.41 -2.65
CA LYS A 46 0.65 2.27 -2.39
C LYS A 46 1.00 2.38 -0.91
N VAL A 47 0.45 3.39 -0.23
CA VAL A 47 0.70 3.60 1.21
C VAL A 47 0.09 2.48 2.05
N LYS A 48 -1.12 2.05 1.70
CA LYS A 48 -1.82 0.94 2.35
C LYS A 48 -1.01 -0.35 2.23
N THR A 49 -0.58 -0.72 1.03
CA THR A 49 0.24 -1.92 0.79
C THR A 49 1.58 -1.84 1.54
N ALA A 50 2.25 -0.69 1.57
CA ALA A 50 3.45 -0.52 2.38
C ALA A 50 3.17 -0.72 3.89
N GLY A 51 2.00 -0.27 4.37
CA GLY A 51 1.53 -0.51 5.72
C GLY A 51 1.27 -1.99 6.02
N GLU A 52 0.63 -2.71 5.09
CA GLU A 52 0.36 -4.15 5.18
C GLU A 52 1.66 -4.96 5.20
N ILE A 53 2.63 -4.63 4.33
CA ILE A 53 3.97 -5.23 4.35
C ILE A 53 4.61 -5.07 5.73
N ARG A 54 4.64 -3.84 6.26
CA ARG A 54 5.20 -3.56 7.59
C ARG A 54 4.50 -4.33 8.70
N GLN A 55 3.17 -4.45 8.62
CA GLN A 55 2.39 -5.22 9.58
C GLN A 55 2.75 -6.71 9.52
N GLY A 56 2.88 -7.28 8.31
CA GLY A 56 3.31 -8.67 8.11
C GLY A 56 4.68 -8.93 8.74
N PHE A 57 5.63 -8.00 8.59
CA PHE A 57 6.94 -8.10 9.24
C PHE A 57 6.83 -8.19 10.76
N THR A 58 6.08 -7.27 11.37
CA THR A 58 5.89 -7.26 12.82
C THR A 58 5.18 -8.52 13.31
N GLN A 59 4.23 -9.05 12.54
CA GLN A 59 3.54 -10.28 12.89
C GLN A 59 4.46 -11.50 12.78
N SER A 60 5.29 -11.60 11.74
CA SER A 60 6.29 -12.68 11.61
C SER A 60 7.27 -12.66 12.78
N ASP A 61 7.83 -11.49 13.10
CA ASP A 61 8.80 -11.31 14.18
C ASP A 61 8.21 -11.69 15.55
N GLN A 62 6.95 -11.33 15.82
CA GLN A 62 6.25 -11.74 17.04
C GLN A 62 6.08 -13.25 17.14
N VAL A 63 5.74 -13.94 16.06
CA VAL A 63 5.60 -15.41 16.05
C VAL A 63 6.96 -16.05 16.32
N ILE A 64 8.02 -15.58 15.67
CA ILE A 64 9.37 -16.07 15.87
C ILE A 64 9.84 -15.87 17.32
N LEU A 65 9.64 -14.69 17.89
CA LEU A 65 9.98 -14.43 19.30
C LEU A 65 9.18 -15.31 20.26
N GLN A 66 7.92 -15.60 19.96
CA GLN A 66 7.12 -16.55 20.74
C GLN A 66 7.70 -17.96 20.66
N LEU A 67 8.08 -18.42 19.47
CA LEU A 67 8.69 -19.73 19.26
C LEU A 67 9.98 -19.88 20.08
N ILE A 68 10.90 -18.90 19.98
CA ILE A 68 12.18 -18.89 20.71
C ILE A 68 11.95 -18.95 22.23
N ASN A 69 10.98 -18.19 22.75
CA ASN A 69 10.72 -18.13 24.20
C ASN A 69 9.92 -19.33 24.74
N SER A 70 9.26 -20.11 23.88
CA SER A 70 8.33 -21.15 24.32
C SER A 70 8.99 -22.46 24.75
N GLU A 71 10.30 -22.63 24.53
CA GLU A 71 11.07 -23.88 24.71
C GLU A 71 10.46 -25.10 23.98
N LYS A 72 9.45 -24.89 23.14
CA LYS A 72 8.75 -25.93 22.38
C LYS A 72 9.21 -25.90 20.93
N ALA A 73 9.20 -27.08 20.31
CA ALA A 73 9.35 -27.18 18.87
C ALA A 73 8.31 -26.31 18.16
N ALA A 74 8.66 -25.79 16.99
CA ALA A 74 7.77 -24.96 16.21
C ALA A 74 6.53 -25.76 15.79
N ASP A 75 5.36 -25.37 16.30
CA ASP A 75 4.11 -26.02 15.96
C ASP A 75 3.64 -25.66 14.54
N ALA A 76 2.74 -26.49 14.00
CA ALA A 76 2.24 -26.33 12.64
C ALA A 76 1.54 -24.98 12.44
N GLU A 77 0.83 -24.49 13.47
CA GLU A 77 0.13 -23.20 13.44
C GLU A 77 1.10 -22.03 13.30
N SER A 78 2.20 -22.02 14.05
CA SER A 78 3.20 -20.95 13.96
C SER A 78 3.90 -20.94 12.60
N LYS A 79 4.21 -22.13 12.06
CA LYS A 79 4.79 -22.27 10.71
C LYS A 79 3.84 -21.76 9.62
N GLU A 80 2.56 -22.13 9.72
CA GLU A 80 1.52 -21.66 8.79
C GLU A 80 1.40 -20.13 8.84
N ARG A 81 1.35 -19.53 10.04
CA ARG A 81 1.27 -18.07 10.19
C ARG A 81 2.49 -17.34 9.62
N ILE A 82 3.69 -17.88 9.78
CA ILE A 82 4.92 -17.31 9.18
C ILE A 82 4.81 -17.36 7.65
N GLU A 83 4.39 -18.49 7.08
CA GLU A 83 4.20 -18.65 5.64
C GLU A 83 3.08 -17.76 5.07
N GLU A 84 1.96 -17.59 5.78
CA GLU A 84 0.90 -16.66 5.39
C GLU A 84 1.40 -15.21 5.34
N ASN A 85 2.12 -14.78 6.39
CA ASN A 85 2.72 -13.44 6.45
C ASN A 85 3.74 -13.26 5.32
N ARG A 86 4.56 -14.30 5.06
CA ARG A 86 5.56 -14.29 3.99
C ARG A 86 4.93 -14.10 2.62
N ASN A 87 3.90 -14.88 2.32
CA ASN A 87 3.17 -14.75 1.08
C ASN A 87 2.51 -13.38 0.93
N ALA A 88 1.91 -12.84 2.00
CA ALA A 88 1.31 -11.50 1.99
C ALA A 88 2.36 -10.39 1.71
N ILE A 89 3.54 -10.47 2.33
CA ILE A 89 4.63 -9.52 2.10
C ILE A 89 5.12 -9.60 0.65
N LEU A 90 5.37 -10.80 0.14
CA LEU A 90 5.85 -10.99 -1.24
C LEU A 90 4.83 -10.48 -2.28
N GLN A 91 3.54 -10.72 -2.05
CA GLN A 91 2.48 -10.18 -2.90
C GLN A 91 2.43 -8.65 -2.84
N GLY A 92 2.61 -8.06 -1.65
CA GLY A 92 2.69 -6.61 -1.48
C GLY A 92 3.89 -6.00 -2.20
N ILE A 93 5.06 -6.64 -2.13
CA ILE A 93 6.27 -6.20 -2.84
C ILE A 93 6.02 -6.24 -4.34
N ALA A 94 5.51 -7.35 -4.88
CA ALA A 94 5.21 -7.49 -6.31
C ALA A 94 4.17 -6.46 -6.79
N PHE A 95 3.14 -6.17 -5.96
CA PHE A 95 2.15 -5.14 -6.26
C PHE A 95 2.77 -3.74 -6.39
N LEU A 96 3.70 -3.39 -5.48
CA LEU A 96 4.39 -2.11 -5.48
C LEU A 96 5.39 -2.01 -6.63
N GLU A 97 6.10 -3.08 -6.97
CA GLU A 97 7.09 -3.11 -8.06
C GLU A 97 6.47 -2.65 -9.40
N ASP A 98 5.26 -3.13 -9.70
CA ASP A 98 4.50 -2.79 -10.91
C ASP A 98 3.96 -1.34 -10.91
N ARG A 99 3.72 -0.75 -9.74
CA ARG A 99 2.98 0.52 -9.59
C ARG A 99 3.84 1.72 -9.22
N LEU A 100 5.03 1.50 -8.66
CA LEU A 100 5.94 2.57 -8.30
C LEU A 100 6.46 3.28 -9.54
N ASN A 101 6.30 4.60 -9.56
CA ASN A 101 6.62 5.47 -10.70
C ASN A 101 7.81 6.40 -10.44
N ARG A 102 8.40 6.35 -9.24
CA ARG A 102 9.59 7.12 -8.86
C ARG A 102 10.77 6.19 -8.68
N GLU A 103 11.92 6.56 -9.24
CA GLU A 103 13.17 5.81 -9.16
C GLU A 103 13.59 5.56 -7.71
N GLU A 104 13.63 6.63 -6.89
CA GLU A 104 13.95 6.53 -5.45
C GLU A 104 13.06 5.52 -4.71
N ALA A 105 11.77 5.43 -5.06
CA ALA A 105 10.86 4.49 -4.41
C ALA A 105 11.13 3.05 -4.85
N ARG A 106 11.52 2.84 -6.12
CA ARG A 106 11.92 1.53 -6.63
C ARG A 106 13.21 1.08 -5.97
N ASP A 107 14.20 1.95 -5.84
CA ASP A 107 15.46 1.64 -5.16
C ASP A 107 15.23 1.22 -3.71
N LEU A 108 14.36 1.93 -2.98
CA LEU A 108 13.96 1.55 -1.62
C LEU A 108 13.24 0.19 -1.59
N LEU A 109 12.34 -0.08 -2.53
CA LEU A 109 11.65 -1.36 -2.60
C LEU A 109 12.63 -2.51 -2.90
N THR A 110 13.59 -2.30 -3.80
CA THR A 110 14.65 -3.27 -4.10
C THR A 110 15.51 -3.55 -2.87
N GLN A 111 15.87 -2.53 -2.09
CA GLN A 111 16.59 -2.73 -0.83
C GLN A 111 15.76 -3.55 0.15
N ILE A 112 14.46 -3.22 0.33
CA ILE A 112 13.55 -3.99 1.18
C ILE A 112 13.48 -5.45 0.73
N GLN A 113 13.39 -5.71 -0.58
CA GLN A 113 13.33 -7.07 -1.13
C GLN A 113 14.62 -7.87 -0.87
N ILE A 114 15.78 -7.24 -1.00
CA ILE A 114 17.09 -7.85 -0.71
C ILE A 114 17.17 -8.22 0.78
N GLU A 115 16.93 -7.25 1.66
CA GLU A 115 16.97 -7.45 3.11
C GLU A 115 15.93 -8.48 3.56
N TYR A 116 14.75 -8.48 2.94
CA TYR A 116 13.71 -9.45 3.27
C TYR A 116 14.07 -10.87 2.86
N SER A 117 14.71 -11.03 1.70
CA SER A 117 15.19 -12.35 1.26
C SER A 117 16.22 -12.92 2.23
N ALA A 118 17.10 -12.06 2.78
CA ALA A 118 18.06 -12.46 3.81
C ALA A 118 17.35 -12.84 5.13
N LEU A 119 16.31 -12.09 5.51
CA LEU A 119 15.49 -12.41 6.67
C LEU A 119 14.83 -13.78 6.53
N ILE A 120 14.18 -14.08 5.40
CA ILE A 120 13.54 -15.39 5.12
C ILE A 120 14.49 -16.55 5.38
N ASN A 121 15.74 -16.46 4.89
CA ASN A 121 16.74 -17.50 5.12
C ASN A 121 17.04 -17.69 6.63
N THR A 122 17.09 -16.58 7.37
CA THR A 122 17.30 -16.60 8.82
C THR A 122 16.11 -17.20 9.57
N GLU A 123 14.88 -16.86 9.16
CA GLU A 123 13.66 -17.46 9.71
C GLU A 123 13.66 -18.98 9.50
N ASP A 124 13.98 -19.44 8.28
CA ASP A 124 14.01 -20.86 7.93
C ASP A 124 15.07 -21.62 8.74
N ASP A 125 16.27 -21.06 8.88
CA ASP A 125 17.35 -21.67 9.66
C ASP A 125 17.00 -21.76 11.14
N LEU A 126 16.32 -20.75 11.69
CA LEU A 126 15.84 -20.76 13.07
C LEU A 126 14.74 -21.81 13.29
N ILE A 127 13.79 -21.93 12.36
CA ILE A 127 12.75 -22.96 12.43
C ILE A 127 13.37 -24.36 12.40
N ARG A 128 14.35 -24.62 11.52
CA ARG A 128 15.06 -25.91 11.47
C ARG A 128 15.82 -26.20 12.77
N ALA A 129 16.45 -25.20 13.38
CA ALA A 129 17.13 -25.38 14.66
C ALA A 129 16.15 -25.70 15.80
N LEU A 130 14.98 -25.08 15.82
CA LEU A 130 13.91 -25.36 16.79
C LEU A 130 13.27 -26.74 16.60
N ASP A 131 13.23 -27.24 15.37
CA ASP A 131 12.81 -28.61 15.06
C ASP A 131 13.88 -29.66 15.44
N GLY A 132 15.08 -29.22 15.84
CA GLY A 132 16.19 -30.10 16.23
C GLY A 132 17.00 -30.65 15.05
N ASP A 133 16.82 -30.12 13.85
CA ASP A 133 17.48 -30.56 12.61
C ASP A 133 18.92 -30.02 12.48
N VAL A 134 19.27 -28.96 13.25
CA VAL A 134 20.61 -28.35 13.28
C VAL A 134 21.00 -28.01 14.73
N PRO A 135 22.21 -28.36 15.22
CA PRO A 135 22.66 -27.95 16.54
C PRO A 135 22.78 -26.42 16.62
N ALA A 136 22.29 -25.81 17.70
CA ALA A 136 22.34 -24.36 17.94
C ALA A 136 23.75 -23.73 17.93
N ALA A 137 24.81 -24.54 17.85
CA ALA A 137 26.20 -24.11 17.73
C ALA A 137 26.58 -23.64 16.32
N ASP A 138 25.83 -24.03 15.28
CA ASP A 138 26.12 -23.70 13.88
C ASP A 138 25.39 -22.43 13.37
N LEU A 139 24.63 -21.75 14.24
CA LEU A 139 23.91 -20.50 13.94
C LEU A 139 24.73 -19.23 14.26
N ARG A 140 26.06 -19.34 14.37
CA ARG A 140 26.98 -18.24 14.70
C ARG A 140 27.79 -17.75 13.51
#